data_AF-A0A378J7R0-F1
#
_entry.id   AF-A0A378J7R0-F1
#
_cell.length_a   1.000
_cell.length_b   1.000
_cell.length_c   1.000
_cell.angle_alpha   90.00
_cell.angle_beta   90.00
_cell.angle_gamma   90.00
#
_symmetry.space_group_name_H-M   'P 1'
#
loop_
_entity.id
_entity.type
_entity.pdbx_description
1 polymer ?
#
loop_
_entity_poly.entity_id
_entity_poly.type
_entity_poly.pdbx_seq_one_letter_code
_entity_poly.pdbx_strand_id
1 'polypeptide(L)'
;MKLSSFNRLKKIFFCLLVLNCYLGNAYSGQSQKPISCQQEYALCTSAACVPDPRHPRYALCTCVVKKDISLGFTSCDKREPKINKYKIKRIRSSFSFAQFDQKKGMMCPEGSPWTDCLDSPCTVSPRNPSQAICSCKIHHKKPFFTLGGDCNTSSCATGYWSGTTKANSTLLRNTLLEKLNMNKDPWPYAACPSTTTKN
;
A
#
# COMPACT_ATOMS: atom_id res chain seq x y z
N MET A 1 -80.27 7.44 -10.03
CA MET A 1 -79.55 6.51 -10.94
C MET A 1 -78.16 7.10 -11.19
N LYS A 2 -77.09 6.35 -10.86
CA LYS A 2 -75.65 6.54 -11.17
C LYS A 2 -75.05 7.95 -11.03
N LEU A 3 -74.11 8.13 -10.08
CA LEU A 3 -72.78 8.72 -10.33
C LEU A 3 -71.96 8.83 -9.02
N SER A 4 -71.19 7.78 -8.65
CA SER A 4 -70.02 7.94 -7.76
C SER A 4 -69.13 6.69 -7.76
N SER A 5 -68.66 6.23 -8.92
CA SER A 5 -67.76 5.05 -9.01
C SER A 5 -66.57 5.30 -9.93
N PHE A 6 -65.92 6.47 -9.82
CA PHE A 6 -64.74 6.77 -10.63
C PHE A 6 -63.49 7.20 -9.86
N ASN A 7 -63.53 7.20 -8.52
CA ASN A 7 -62.44 7.77 -7.72
C ASN A 7 -61.84 6.86 -6.62
N ARG A 8 -62.13 5.54 -6.64
CA ARG A 8 -61.51 4.58 -5.70
C ARG A 8 -60.49 3.64 -6.31
N LEU A 9 -60.48 3.43 -7.63
CA LEU A 9 -59.55 2.47 -8.26
C LEU A 9 -58.14 3.02 -8.52
N LYS A 10 -57.95 4.34 -8.60
CA LYS A 10 -56.61 4.95 -8.81
C LYS A 10 -55.73 4.99 -7.54
N LYS A 11 -56.29 4.82 -6.34
CA LYS A 11 -55.52 4.88 -5.09
C LYS A 11 -54.92 3.54 -4.67
N ILE A 12 -55.38 2.41 -5.22
CA ILE A 12 -54.85 1.09 -4.86
C ILE A 12 -53.61 0.74 -5.70
N PHE A 13 -53.49 1.28 -6.90
CA PHE A 13 -52.31 1.06 -7.75
C PHE A 13 -51.06 1.86 -7.31
N PHE A 14 -51.22 2.85 -6.44
CA PHE A 14 -50.10 3.68 -5.97
C PHE A 14 -49.44 3.16 -4.67
N CYS A 15 -49.99 2.11 -4.05
CA CYS A 15 -49.43 1.52 -2.83
C CYS A 15 -48.53 0.29 -3.07
N LEU A 16 -48.51 -0.27 -4.30
CA LEU A 16 -47.72 -1.46 -4.61
C LEU A 16 -46.43 -1.17 -5.39
N LEU A 17 -46.10 0.11 -5.61
CA LEU A 17 -44.82 0.58 -6.17
C LEU A 17 -43.91 1.25 -5.13
N VAL A 18 -44.19 1.00 -3.84
CA VAL A 18 -43.32 1.37 -2.71
C VAL A 18 -42.91 0.12 -1.93
N LEU A 19 -42.82 -1.03 -2.60
CA LEU A 19 -41.97 -2.11 -2.14
C LEU A 19 -40.53 -1.71 -2.47
N ASN A 20 -40.02 -0.79 -1.65
CA ASN A 20 -38.62 -0.40 -1.60
C ASN A 20 -37.78 -1.68 -1.63
N CYS A 21 -37.07 -1.87 -2.73
CA CYS A 21 -35.87 -2.68 -2.82
C CYS A 21 -34.88 -2.18 -1.77
N TYR A 22 -35.06 -2.59 -0.51
CA TYR A 22 -33.99 -2.67 0.48
C TYR A 22 -33.09 -3.86 0.13
N LEU A 23 -32.63 -3.91 -1.12
CA LEU A 23 -31.36 -4.54 -1.42
C LEU A 23 -30.33 -3.52 -0.95
N GLY A 24 -30.06 -3.55 0.35
CA GLY A 24 -28.81 -3.04 0.87
C GLY A 24 -27.72 -3.70 0.04
N ASN A 25 -27.14 -2.93 -0.87
CA ASN A 25 -25.85 -3.25 -1.43
C ASN A 25 -24.90 -3.26 -0.23
N ALA A 26 -24.78 -4.42 0.40
CA ALA A 26 -23.57 -4.82 1.07
C ALA A 26 -22.51 -4.78 -0.04
N TYR A 27 -21.89 -3.61 -0.21
CA TYR A 27 -20.59 -3.51 -0.82
C TYR A 27 -19.66 -4.29 0.10
N SER A 28 -19.65 -5.61 -0.08
CA SER A 28 -18.57 -6.47 0.37
C SER A 28 -17.33 -5.89 -0.28
N GLY A 29 -16.56 -5.14 0.52
CA GLY A 29 -15.30 -4.56 0.10
C GLY A 29 -14.38 -5.69 -0.34
N GLN A 30 -14.40 -6.02 -1.63
CA GLN A 30 -13.48 -6.96 -2.22
C GLN A 30 -12.08 -6.41 -1.95
N SER A 31 -11.31 -7.11 -1.12
CA SER A 31 -9.89 -6.82 -0.93
C SER A 31 -9.25 -6.83 -2.31
N GLN A 32 -8.73 -5.69 -2.74
CA GLN A 32 -8.15 -5.55 -4.08
C GLN A 32 -6.98 -6.52 -4.22
N LYS A 33 -7.03 -7.43 -5.21
CA LYS A 33 -5.93 -8.39 -5.44
C LYS A 33 -4.68 -7.64 -5.93
N PRO A 34 -3.48 -7.91 -5.37
CA PRO A 34 -2.25 -7.33 -5.89
C PRO A 34 -2.01 -7.78 -7.34
N ILE A 35 -1.52 -6.86 -8.16
CA ILE A 35 -1.18 -7.06 -9.57
C ILE A 35 0.34 -7.19 -9.68
N SER A 36 0.80 -8.21 -10.41
CA SER A 36 2.21 -8.39 -10.74
C SER A 36 2.55 -7.68 -12.04
N CYS A 37 3.64 -6.93 -12.06
CA CYS A 37 4.23 -6.37 -13.29
C CYS A 37 5.74 -6.62 -13.30
N GLN A 38 6.33 -6.69 -14.50
CA GLN A 38 7.77 -6.83 -14.69
C GLN A 38 8.28 -5.58 -15.42
N GLN A 39 8.64 -4.56 -14.66
CA GLN A 39 9.04 -3.24 -15.16
C GLN A 39 9.92 -2.53 -14.13
N GLU A 40 10.42 -1.34 -14.44
CA GLU A 40 11.20 -0.54 -13.48
C GLU A 40 10.28 0.05 -12.39
N TYR A 41 10.68 -0.03 -11.13
CA TYR A 41 9.92 0.47 -9.97
C TYR A 41 10.85 0.96 -8.86
N ALA A 42 10.27 1.67 -7.89
CA ALA A 42 10.96 2.08 -6.67
C ALA A 42 10.68 1.08 -5.54
N LEU A 43 11.71 0.49 -4.96
CA LEU A 43 11.64 -0.40 -3.81
C LEU A 43 11.85 0.40 -2.53
N CYS A 44 10.76 0.62 -1.79
CA CYS A 44 10.74 1.46 -0.59
C CYS A 44 10.67 0.67 0.73
N THR A 45 10.67 -0.67 0.72
CA THR A 45 10.34 -1.48 1.92
C THR A 45 11.24 -1.21 3.15
N SER A 46 12.47 -0.72 2.93
CA SER A 46 13.41 -0.31 3.99
C SER A 46 13.72 1.20 4.01
N ALA A 47 12.98 2.01 3.24
CA ALA A 47 13.31 3.43 3.05
C ALA A 47 13.08 4.24 4.33
N ALA A 48 14.10 5.02 4.69
CA ALA A 48 13.94 6.15 5.60
C ALA A 48 13.26 7.31 4.87
N CYS A 49 12.37 7.99 5.57
CA CYS A 49 11.57 9.08 5.03
C CYS A 49 11.71 10.33 5.89
N VAL A 50 11.51 11.47 5.23
CA VAL A 50 11.45 12.78 5.89
C VAL A 50 10.09 13.42 5.61
N PRO A 51 9.37 13.97 6.61
CA PRO A 51 8.12 14.66 6.37
C PRO A 51 8.26 15.75 5.30
N ASP A 52 7.30 15.85 4.39
CA ASP A 52 7.28 16.91 3.37
C ASP A 52 6.80 18.22 4.01
N PRO A 53 7.65 19.25 4.12
CA PRO A 53 7.27 20.52 4.74
C PRO A 53 6.15 21.24 3.97
N ARG A 54 5.91 20.90 2.70
CA ARG A 54 4.85 21.48 1.86
C ARG A 54 3.55 20.67 1.92
N HIS A 55 3.63 19.40 2.32
CA HIS A 55 2.48 18.49 2.35
C HIS A 55 2.50 17.67 3.65
N PRO A 56 1.93 18.18 4.76
CA PRO A 56 2.08 17.60 6.09
C PRO A 56 1.50 16.19 6.27
N ARG A 57 0.75 15.68 5.29
CA ARG A 57 0.21 14.30 5.26
C ARG A 57 1.10 13.32 4.50
N TYR A 58 2.24 13.79 3.99
CA TYR A 58 3.16 13.03 3.15
C TYR A 58 4.58 13.14 3.67
N ALA A 59 5.38 12.14 3.35
CA ALA A 59 6.81 12.13 3.54
C ALA A 59 7.51 11.80 2.22
N LEU A 60 8.74 12.27 2.10
CA LEU A 60 9.64 11.97 0.99
C LEU A 60 10.55 10.83 1.41
N CYS A 61 10.44 9.69 0.74
CA CYS A 61 11.22 8.50 1.02
C CYS A 61 12.23 8.26 -0.09
N THR A 62 13.48 7.98 0.27
CA THR A 62 14.52 7.61 -0.71
C THR A 62 14.54 6.10 -0.90
N CYS A 63 14.20 5.67 -2.10
CA CYS A 63 13.99 4.27 -2.45
C CYS A 63 14.98 3.81 -3.51
N VAL A 64 15.26 2.51 -3.56
CA VAL A 64 16.16 1.92 -4.55
C VAL A 64 15.37 1.63 -5.83
N VAL A 65 15.91 1.97 -6.99
CA VAL A 65 15.31 1.61 -8.28
C VAL A 65 15.68 0.17 -8.62
N LYS A 66 14.68 -0.62 -8.99
CA LYS A 66 14.82 -2.04 -9.38
C LYS A 66 14.04 -2.30 -10.66
N LYS A 67 14.35 -3.41 -11.33
CA LYS A 67 13.70 -3.86 -12.57
C LYS A 67 13.59 -5.38 -12.58
N ASP A 68 12.46 -5.86 -12.10
CA ASP A 68 12.13 -7.27 -11.91
C ASP A 68 10.62 -7.38 -11.61
N ILE A 69 10.17 -8.57 -11.23
CA ILE A 69 8.77 -8.81 -10.85
C ILE A 69 8.47 -8.03 -9.56
N SER A 70 7.41 -7.23 -9.59
CA SER A 70 6.96 -6.47 -8.43
C SER A 70 5.44 -6.38 -8.36
N LEU A 71 4.94 -6.23 -7.13
CA LEU A 71 3.52 -6.14 -6.83
C LEU A 71 3.10 -4.72 -6.47
N GLY A 72 1.86 -4.39 -6.85
CA GLY A 72 1.14 -3.19 -6.44
C GLY A 72 -0.35 -3.39 -6.68
N PHE A 73 -1.20 -2.49 -6.20
CA PHE A 73 -2.64 -2.52 -6.44
C PHE A 73 -3.03 -1.76 -7.71
N THR A 74 -2.13 -0.96 -8.29
CA THR A 74 -2.39 -0.29 -9.58
C THR A 74 -1.96 -1.14 -10.79
N SER A 75 -2.67 -0.94 -11.92
CA SER A 75 -2.41 -1.67 -13.17
C SER A 75 -1.01 -1.42 -13.72
N CYS A 76 -0.52 -2.34 -14.57
CA CYS A 76 0.82 -2.20 -15.15
C CYS A 76 0.98 -0.90 -15.95
N ASP A 77 -0.01 -0.52 -16.75
CA ASP A 77 0.00 0.74 -17.53
C ASP A 77 0.08 2.00 -16.65
N LYS A 78 -0.50 1.96 -15.45
CA LYS A 78 -0.41 3.06 -14.46
C LYS A 78 0.95 3.11 -13.77
N ARG A 79 1.64 1.97 -13.67
CA ARG A 79 2.97 1.83 -13.06
C ARG A 79 4.12 1.92 -14.07
N GLU A 80 3.81 1.90 -15.36
CA GLU A 80 4.79 2.00 -16.43
C GLU A 80 5.65 3.27 -16.27
N PRO A 81 6.99 3.16 -16.37
CA PRO A 81 7.87 4.31 -16.34
C PRO A 81 7.53 5.33 -17.41
N LYS A 82 7.43 6.61 -17.03
CA LYS A 82 7.13 7.71 -17.96
C LYS A 82 8.18 8.80 -17.85
N ILE A 83 8.59 9.35 -18.99
CA ILE A 83 9.43 10.54 -19.04
C ILE A 83 8.51 11.75 -19.22
N ASN A 84 8.61 12.73 -18.34
CA ASN A 84 7.83 13.96 -18.47
C ASN A 84 8.50 14.95 -19.44
N LYS A 85 7.83 16.08 -19.73
CA LYS A 85 8.34 17.14 -20.62
C LYS A 85 9.70 17.73 -20.21
N TYR A 86 10.12 17.54 -18.96
CA TYR A 86 11.41 18.02 -18.44
C TYR A 86 12.49 16.92 -18.45
N LYS A 87 12.27 15.81 -19.16
CA LYS A 87 13.17 14.65 -19.23
C LYS A 87 13.39 13.95 -17.87
N ILE A 88 12.46 14.13 -16.94
CA ILE A 88 12.51 13.48 -15.62
C ILE A 88 11.73 12.16 -15.70
N LYS A 89 12.39 11.06 -15.35
CA LYS A 89 11.77 9.74 -15.28
C LYS A 89 10.92 9.61 -14.02
N ARG A 90 9.66 9.22 -14.21
CA ARG A 90 8.65 8.97 -13.19
C ARG A 90 8.32 7.49 -13.18
N ILE A 91 8.37 6.90 -11.99
CA ILE A 91 8.00 5.50 -11.75
C ILE A 91 7.04 5.44 -10.55
N ARG A 92 6.58 4.25 -10.20
CA ARG A 92 5.82 4.02 -8.97
C ARG A 92 6.56 3.08 -8.04
N SER A 93 6.29 3.23 -6.75
CA SER A 93 6.79 2.30 -5.75
C SER A 93 6.01 0.99 -5.81
N SER A 94 6.70 -0.12 -5.63
CA SER A 94 6.15 -1.47 -5.70
C SER A 94 6.86 -2.39 -4.71
N PHE A 95 6.19 -3.49 -4.35
CA PHE A 95 6.70 -4.49 -3.42
C PHE A 95 7.46 -5.60 -4.15
N SER A 96 8.59 -6.02 -3.60
CA SER A 96 9.33 -7.22 -4.02
C SER A 96 10.15 -7.78 -2.84
N PHE A 97 10.72 -8.98 -3.03
CA PHE A 97 11.60 -9.62 -2.04
C PHE A 97 13.05 -9.13 -2.08
N ALA A 98 13.41 -8.20 -2.97
CA ALA A 98 14.80 -7.86 -3.29
C ALA A 98 15.65 -7.20 -2.18
N GLN A 99 15.09 -7.03 -0.97
CA GLN A 99 15.81 -6.52 0.22
C GLN A 99 15.76 -7.49 1.41
N PHE A 100 15.04 -8.60 1.32
CA PHE A 100 14.78 -9.45 2.48
C PHE A 100 15.97 -10.31 2.90
N ASP A 101 16.91 -10.54 2.00
CA ASP A 101 18.20 -11.19 2.27
C ASP A 101 19.21 -10.24 2.96
N GLN A 102 19.06 -8.93 2.77
CA GLN A 102 19.99 -7.90 3.22
C GLN A 102 19.50 -7.14 4.46
N LYS A 103 18.19 -7.11 4.68
CA LYS A 103 17.55 -6.28 5.71
C LYS A 103 16.71 -7.11 6.66
N LYS A 104 16.76 -6.74 7.93
CA LYS A 104 16.01 -7.40 8.99
C LYS A 104 14.67 -6.68 9.16
N GLY A 105 13.59 -7.45 9.04
CA GLY A 105 12.25 -6.92 9.26
C GLY A 105 11.94 -6.73 10.75
N MET A 106 11.13 -5.73 11.04
CA MET A 106 10.62 -5.47 12.38
C MET A 106 9.15 -5.07 12.35
N MET A 107 8.47 -5.30 13.49
CA MET A 107 7.14 -4.78 13.75
C MET A 107 7.26 -3.58 14.66
N CYS A 108 6.72 -2.44 14.22
CA CYS A 108 6.59 -1.24 15.03
C CYS A 108 5.19 -1.17 15.65
N PRO A 109 5.08 -0.70 16.91
CA PRO A 109 3.79 -0.58 17.59
C PRO A 109 2.92 0.52 16.98
N GLU A 110 1.64 0.52 17.35
CA GLU A 110 0.73 1.62 17.05
C GLU A 110 1.19 2.94 17.71
N GLY A 111 0.78 4.08 17.15
CA GLY A 111 1.07 5.42 17.68
C GLY A 111 2.30 6.07 17.06
N SER A 112 3.25 5.27 16.55
CA SER A 112 4.40 5.78 15.80
C SER A 112 4.00 6.19 14.37
N PRO A 113 4.48 7.33 13.85
CA PRO A 113 4.24 7.70 12.46
C PRO A 113 5.01 6.76 11.51
N TRP A 114 4.37 6.36 10.42
CA TRP A 114 4.98 5.57 9.37
C TRP A 114 4.41 5.93 8.01
N THR A 115 5.04 5.45 6.94
CA THR A 115 4.66 5.84 5.58
C THR A 115 4.25 4.62 4.76
N ASP A 116 3.11 4.72 4.07
CA ASP A 116 2.72 3.72 3.07
C ASP A 116 3.17 4.22 1.70
N CYS A 117 4.21 3.59 1.17
CA CYS A 117 4.76 3.93 -0.14
C CYS A 117 4.20 3.07 -1.27
N LEU A 118 3.39 2.04 -1.02
CA LEU A 118 2.96 1.15 -2.10
C LEU A 118 2.13 1.93 -3.13
N ASP A 119 2.41 1.73 -4.42
CA ASP A 119 1.84 2.47 -5.56
C ASP A 119 2.06 4.00 -5.54
N SER A 120 2.84 4.52 -4.59
CA SER A 120 3.12 5.95 -4.50
C SER A 120 3.94 6.44 -5.69
N PRO A 121 3.72 7.67 -6.17
CA PRO A 121 4.44 8.22 -7.29
C PRO A 121 5.88 8.63 -6.90
N CYS A 122 6.84 8.30 -7.77
CA CYS A 122 8.28 8.48 -7.49
C CYS A 122 9.02 9.17 -8.65
N THR A 123 9.99 10.01 -8.31
CA THR A 123 10.92 10.63 -9.26
C THR A 123 12.25 9.90 -9.17
N VAL A 124 12.74 9.35 -10.29
CA VAL A 124 14.12 8.85 -10.33
C VAL A 124 15.08 10.03 -10.29
N SER A 125 16.10 9.95 -9.43
CA SER A 125 17.10 11.00 -9.31
C SER A 125 17.92 11.11 -10.59
N PRO A 126 17.98 12.28 -11.25
CA PRO A 126 18.82 12.48 -12.43
C PRO A 126 20.31 12.32 -12.15
N ARG A 127 20.73 12.58 -10.90
CA ARG A 127 22.13 12.46 -10.46
C ARG A 127 22.50 11.02 -10.08
N ASN A 128 21.53 10.24 -9.64
CA ASN A 128 21.73 8.84 -9.28
C ASN A 128 20.52 8.00 -9.72
N PRO A 129 20.54 7.44 -10.94
CA PRO A 129 19.42 6.67 -11.48
C PRO A 129 19.07 5.40 -10.71
N SER A 130 19.95 4.94 -9.80
CA SER A 130 19.68 3.82 -8.90
C SER A 130 18.76 4.20 -7.71
N GLN A 131 18.42 5.47 -7.57
CA GLN A 131 17.57 5.99 -6.50
C GLN A 131 16.36 6.76 -7.04
N ALA A 132 15.26 6.67 -6.31
CA ALA A 132 14.06 7.47 -6.54
C ALA A 132 13.55 8.09 -5.25
N ILE A 133 13.01 9.30 -5.33
CA ILE A 133 12.28 9.93 -4.23
C ILE A 133 10.79 9.73 -4.46
N CYS A 134 10.14 9.06 -3.52
CA CYS A 134 8.71 8.79 -3.52
C CYS A 134 7.99 9.70 -2.52
N SER A 135 6.80 10.18 -2.88
CA SER A 135 5.92 10.91 -1.96
C SER A 135 4.88 9.94 -1.40
N CYS A 136 5.06 9.56 -0.14
CA CYS A 136 4.31 8.49 0.52
C CYS A 136 3.40 9.05 1.63
N LYS A 137 2.23 8.45 1.82
CA LYS A 137 1.25 8.92 2.80
C LYS A 137 1.68 8.56 4.22
N ILE A 138 1.55 9.48 5.16
CA ILE A 138 1.82 9.24 6.58
C ILE A 138 0.59 8.62 7.27
N HIS A 139 0.83 7.63 8.13
CA HIS A 139 -0.14 6.91 8.95
C HIS A 139 0.33 6.87 10.42
N HIS A 140 -0.63 6.81 11.36
CA HIS A 140 -0.34 6.83 12.81
C HIS A 140 -1.09 5.76 13.62
N LYS A 141 -2.20 5.23 13.07
CA LYS A 141 -3.22 4.50 13.84
C LYS A 141 -3.13 2.97 13.73
N LYS A 142 -2.03 2.45 13.20
CA LYS A 142 -1.88 1.00 13.01
C LYS A 142 -0.43 0.60 13.24
N PRO A 143 -0.17 -0.55 13.88
CA PRO A 143 1.14 -1.16 13.86
C PRO A 143 1.53 -1.48 12.42
N PHE A 144 2.83 -1.46 12.14
CA PHE A 144 3.33 -1.65 10.79
C PHE A 144 4.58 -2.53 10.78
N PHE A 145 4.72 -3.24 9.68
CA PHE A 145 5.91 -3.98 9.32
C PHE A 145 6.81 -3.09 8.44
N THR A 146 8.12 -3.11 8.69
CA THR A 146 9.13 -2.45 7.84
C THR A 146 10.40 -3.29 7.79
N LEU A 147 11.18 -3.16 6.70
CA LEU A 147 12.58 -3.61 6.64
C LEU A 147 13.57 -2.49 7.01
N GLY A 148 13.06 -1.32 7.39
CA GLY A 148 13.83 -0.18 7.87
C GLY A 148 14.29 -0.36 9.31
N GLY A 149 15.12 0.57 9.79
CA GLY A 149 15.61 0.59 11.17
C GLY A 149 16.56 -0.53 11.56
N ASP A 150 16.92 -1.43 10.64
CA ASP A 150 17.87 -2.53 10.84
C ASP A 150 17.59 -3.38 12.10
N CYS A 151 16.30 -3.64 12.35
CA CYS A 151 15.79 -4.32 13.55
C CYS A 151 15.94 -3.56 14.89
N ASN A 152 16.30 -2.28 14.88
CA ASN A 152 16.26 -1.44 16.06
C ASN A 152 14.84 -0.88 16.25
N THR A 153 14.02 -1.56 17.06
CA THR A 153 12.63 -1.16 17.32
C THR A 153 12.49 0.19 18.02
N SER A 154 13.53 0.69 18.70
CA SER A 154 13.52 2.05 19.26
C SER A 154 13.44 3.12 18.17
N SER A 155 13.92 2.82 16.95
CA SER A 155 13.84 3.74 15.81
C SER A 155 12.43 3.92 15.26
N CYS A 156 11.45 3.11 15.70
CA CYS A 156 10.05 3.31 15.35
C CYS A 156 9.52 4.64 15.89
N ALA A 157 9.98 5.09 17.06
CA ALA A 157 9.49 6.31 17.70
C ALA A 157 10.04 7.61 17.06
N THR A 158 11.20 7.52 16.41
CA THR A 158 11.94 8.68 15.90
C THR A 158 12.03 8.73 14.38
N GLY A 159 11.89 7.59 13.71
CA GLY A 159 12.02 7.47 12.25
C GLY A 159 10.68 7.34 11.54
N TYR A 160 10.52 8.07 10.43
CA TYR A 160 9.46 7.78 9.46
C TYR A 160 9.98 6.69 8.53
N TRP A 161 9.56 5.46 8.77
CA TRP A 161 9.90 4.32 7.92
C TRP A 161 8.79 4.06 6.91
N SER A 162 9.17 3.68 5.69
CA SER A 162 8.24 3.04 4.76
C SER A 162 7.91 1.65 5.25
N GLY A 163 6.63 1.33 5.26
CA GLY A 163 6.12 0.09 5.82
C GLY A 163 4.74 -0.24 5.28
N THR A 164 4.14 -1.26 5.90
CA THR A 164 2.76 -1.64 5.60
C THR A 164 2.15 -2.37 6.79
N THR A 165 0.82 -2.52 6.80
CA THR A 165 0.17 -3.30 7.87
C THR A 165 0.51 -4.79 7.74
N LYS A 166 0.44 -5.54 8.85
CA LYS A 166 0.67 -7.00 8.83
C LYS A 166 -0.23 -7.71 7.81
N ALA A 167 -1.50 -7.31 7.71
CA ALA A 167 -2.45 -7.89 6.76
C ALA A 167 -2.01 -7.66 5.30
N ASN A 168 -1.65 -6.42 4.93
CA ASN A 168 -1.16 -6.11 3.59
C ASN A 168 0.18 -6.78 3.29
N SER A 169 1.10 -6.83 4.27
CA SER A 169 2.37 -7.52 4.08
C SER A 169 2.15 -9.01 3.82
N THR A 170 1.30 -9.69 4.60
CA THR A 170 0.95 -11.10 4.36
C THR A 170 0.32 -11.29 2.97
N LEU A 171 -0.61 -10.43 2.56
CA LEU A 171 -1.24 -10.49 1.24
C LEU A 171 -0.20 -10.38 0.12
N LEU A 172 0.65 -9.35 0.16
CA LEU A 172 1.68 -9.10 -0.86
C LEU A 172 2.71 -10.22 -0.91
N ARG A 173 3.18 -10.69 0.25
CA ARG A 173 4.16 -11.77 0.34
C ARG A 173 3.62 -13.06 -0.24
N ASN A 174 2.41 -13.46 0.14
CA ASN A 174 1.78 -14.68 -0.37
C ASN A 174 1.56 -14.61 -1.89
N THR A 175 1.06 -13.47 -2.39
CA THR A 175 0.89 -13.28 -3.85
C THR A 175 2.22 -13.33 -4.60
N LEU A 176 3.30 -12.81 -4.02
CA LEU A 176 4.61 -12.83 -4.67
C LEU A 176 5.23 -14.22 -4.64
N LEU A 177 5.08 -14.97 -3.54
CA LEU A 177 5.52 -16.37 -3.45
C LEU A 177 4.82 -17.23 -4.51
N GLU A 178 3.50 -17.10 -4.64
CA GLU A 178 2.73 -17.77 -5.70
C GLU A 178 3.26 -17.38 -7.07
N LYS A 179 3.47 -16.09 -7.32
CA LYS A 179 3.96 -15.60 -8.62
C LYS A 179 5.37 -16.09 -8.96
N LEU A 180 6.21 -16.31 -7.95
CA LEU A 180 7.59 -16.78 -8.10
C LEU A 180 7.71 -18.32 -7.99
N ASN A 181 6.60 -19.05 -7.88
CA ASN A 181 6.58 -20.50 -7.65
C ASN A 181 7.43 -20.93 -6.44
N MET A 182 7.38 -20.15 -5.35
CA MET A 182 8.11 -20.44 -4.11
C MET A 182 7.19 -21.14 -3.10
N ASN A 183 7.60 -22.30 -2.61
CA ASN A 183 6.79 -23.14 -1.72
C ASN A 183 6.71 -22.62 -0.28
N LYS A 184 7.61 -21.72 0.12
CA LYS A 184 7.66 -21.15 1.47
C LYS A 184 8.30 -19.78 1.44
N ASP A 185 7.86 -18.91 2.33
CA ASP A 185 8.54 -17.66 2.63
C ASP A 185 9.88 -17.92 3.34
N PRO A 186 11.04 -17.60 2.72
CA PRO A 186 12.33 -17.82 3.35
C PRO A 186 12.65 -16.75 4.40
N TRP A 187 11.84 -15.69 4.51
CA TRP A 187 12.07 -14.58 5.42
C TRP A 187 10.89 -14.38 6.37
N PRO A 188 10.62 -15.35 7.27
CA PRO A 188 9.48 -15.24 8.19
C PRO A 188 9.52 -13.93 8.97
N TYR A 189 8.37 -13.49 9.48
CA TYR A 189 8.34 -12.41 10.46
C TYR A 189 9.12 -12.87 11.70
N ALA A 190 10.42 -12.59 11.73
CA ALA A 190 11.24 -12.79 12.89
C ALA A 190 11.01 -11.60 13.83
N ALA A 191 10.78 -11.89 15.11
CA ALA A 191 11.00 -10.87 16.12
C ALA A 191 12.46 -10.43 16.03
N CYS A 192 12.71 -9.14 16.15
CA CYS A 192 14.08 -8.68 16.31
C CYS A 192 14.70 -9.40 17.51
N PRO A 193 15.94 -9.91 17.39
CA PRO A 193 16.60 -10.53 18.51
C PRO A 193 16.62 -9.51 19.65
N SER A 194 16.06 -9.89 20.80
CA SER A 194 16.13 -9.07 22.00
C SER A 194 17.60 -8.79 22.26
N THR A 195 17.99 -7.52 22.38
CA THR A 195 19.32 -7.16 22.86
C THR A 195 19.46 -7.75 24.25
N THR A 196 20.15 -8.89 24.35
CA THR A 196 20.60 -9.40 25.64
C THR A 196 21.56 -8.35 26.15
N THR A 197 21.08 -7.54 27.09
CA THR A 197 21.95 -6.64 27.85
C THR A 197 22.90 -7.56 28.59
N LYS A 198 24.14 -7.66 28.12
CA LYS A 198 25.22 -8.21 28.94
C LYS A 198 25.42 -7.18 30.04
N ASN A 199 24.85 -7.48 31.21
CA ASN A 199 25.25 -6.86 32.47
C ASN A 199 26.73 -7.14 32.74
#